data_AF-A0A6F8TNC0-F1
#
_entry.id   AF-A0A6F8TNC0-F1
#
_cell.length_a   1.000
_cell.length_b   1.000
_cell.length_c   1.000
_cell.angle_alpha   90.00
_cell.angle_beta   90.00
_cell.angle_gamma   90.00
#
_symmetry.space_group_name_H-M   'P 1'
#
loop_
_entity.id
_entity.type
_entity.pdbx_description
1 polymer ?
#
loop_
_entity_poly.entity_id
_entity_poly.type
_entity_poly.pdbx_seq_one_letter_code
_entity_poly.pdbx_strand_id
1 'polypeptide(L)'
;MLYEKFVKKAKQQDERNDFAELEDSTSKSLPEPVRKFYSYANPVDVELRMSDLTSIKLYSADSLPALQQEYRMPEEFFVVATREGDPIFIKNGKVYTAVHGAGEWEKELLFNSFNEFLENIIDQIKL
;
A
#
# COMPACT_ATOMS: atom_id res chain seq x y z
N MET A 1 -14.02 12.45 -2.57
CA MET A 1 -13.77 11.21 -3.37
C MET A 1 -12.98 10.20 -2.52
N LEU A 2 -12.89 8.90 -2.87
CA LEU A 2 -12.23 7.87 -2.02
C LEU A 2 -10.80 8.27 -1.62
N TYR A 3 -9.95 8.62 -2.59
CA TYR A 3 -8.54 8.95 -2.33
C TYR A 3 -8.37 10.21 -1.48
N GLU A 4 -9.18 11.24 -1.72
CA GLU A 4 -9.24 12.44 -0.88
C GLU A 4 -9.60 12.10 0.58
N LYS A 5 -10.60 11.23 0.78
CA LYS A 5 -11.02 10.78 2.12
C LYS A 5 -9.89 10.01 2.80
N PHE A 6 -9.19 9.15 2.06
CA PHE A 6 -8.02 8.42 2.53
C PHE A 6 -6.92 9.37 3.02
N VAL A 7 -6.46 10.28 2.16
CA VAL A 7 -5.39 11.25 2.47
C VAL A 7 -5.76 12.10 3.69
N LYS A 8 -7.00 12.60 3.74
CA LYS A 8 -7.48 13.39 4.87
C LYS A 8 -7.46 12.59 6.18
N LYS A 9 -7.86 11.33 6.15
CA LYS A 9 -7.86 10.45 7.34
C LYS A 9 -6.44 10.10 7.81
N ALA A 10 -5.55 9.78 6.87
CA ALA A 10 -4.14 9.53 7.17
C ALA A 10 -3.49 10.75 7.85
N LYS A 11 -3.66 11.95 7.29
CA LYS A 11 -3.15 13.20 7.87
C LYS A 11 -3.84 13.59 9.18
N GLN A 12 -5.09 13.20 9.37
CA GLN A 12 -5.81 13.43 10.63
C GLN A 12 -5.25 12.57 11.78
N GLN A 13 -4.83 11.34 11.49
CA GLN A 13 -4.23 10.45 12.49
C GLN A 13 -2.82 10.92 12.88
N ASP A 14 -1.99 11.23 11.90
CA ASP A 14 -0.63 11.73 12.11
C ASP A 14 -0.33 12.77 11.03
N GLU A 15 -0.06 14.01 11.46
CA GLU A 15 0.23 15.13 10.57
C GLU A 15 1.54 14.96 9.78
N ARG A 16 2.41 14.04 10.23
CA ARG A 16 3.66 13.69 9.54
C ARG A 16 3.43 12.80 8.33
N ASN A 17 2.25 12.20 8.19
CA ASN A 17 1.91 11.42 7.00
C ASN A 17 1.91 12.31 5.77
N ASP A 18 2.82 12.05 4.84
CA ASP A 18 3.05 12.92 3.69
C ASP A 18 2.73 12.25 2.35
N PHE A 19 2.19 13.06 1.44
CA PHE A 19 1.80 12.64 0.11
C PHE A 19 2.26 13.70 -0.90
N ALA A 20 2.83 13.25 -2.02
CA ALA A 20 3.28 14.12 -3.09
C ALA A 20 2.56 13.84 -4.41
N GLU A 21 2.66 14.78 -5.34
CA GLU A 21 2.37 14.53 -6.73
C GLU A 21 3.40 13.55 -7.32
N LEU A 22 2.97 12.71 -8.25
CA LEU A 22 3.84 11.76 -8.93
C LEU A 22 4.07 12.22 -10.37
N GLU A 23 5.32 12.20 -10.83
CA GLU A 23 5.60 12.44 -12.24
C GLU A 23 4.93 11.40 -13.14
N ASP A 24 4.38 11.86 -14.27
CA ASP A 24 3.68 11.00 -15.24
C ASP A 24 4.52 9.82 -15.73
N SER A 25 5.83 10.00 -15.86
CA SER A 25 6.80 8.97 -16.26
C SER A 25 6.83 7.82 -15.26
N THR A 26 6.96 8.14 -13.97
CA THR A 26 6.98 7.18 -12.86
C THR A 26 5.61 6.54 -12.66
N SER A 27 4.53 7.31 -12.80
CA SER A 27 3.16 6.77 -12.73
C SER A 27 2.93 5.65 -13.75
N LYS A 28 3.42 5.80 -14.99
CA LYS A 28 3.20 4.83 -16.08
C LYS A 28 3.83 3.46 -15.83
N SER A 29 4.85 3.35 -14.98
CA SER A 29 5.47 2.06 -14.65
C SER A 29 4.70 1.28 -13.57
N LEU A 30 3.79 1.93 -12.85
CA LEU A 30 2.98 1.30 -11.81
C LEU A 30 1.82 0.49 -12.42
N PRO A 31 1.49 -0.68 -11.85
CA PRO A 31 0.34 -1.46 -12.29
C PRO A 31 -0.98 -0.76 -11.92
N GLU A 32 -2.02 -0.97 -12.73
CA GLU A 32 -3.40 -0.75 -12.28
C GLU A 32 -3.76 -1.80 -11.22
N PRO A 33 -4.44 -1.47 -10.11
CA PRO A 33 -5.04 -0.17 -9.75
C PRO A 33 -4.15 0.82 -8.98
N VAL A 34 -2.92 0.44 -8.60
CA VAL A 34 -2.00 1.26 -7.77
C VAL A 34 -1.72 2.61 -8.40
N ARG A 35 -1.48 2.61 -9.72
CA ARG A 35 -1.20 3.79 -10.52
C ARG A 35 -2.21 4.93 -10.31
N LYS A 36 -3.51 4.62 -10.25
CA LYS A 36 -4.56 5.64 -10.10
C LYS A 36 -4.46 6.38 -8.77
N PHE A 37 -4.23 5.63 -7.70
CA PHE A 37 -4.06 6.23 -6.38
C PHE A 37 -2.76 7.01 -6.29
N TYR A 38 -1.65 6.44 -6.75
CA TYR A 38 -0.33 7.07 -6.67
C TYR A 38 -0.22 8.33 -7.56
N SER A 39 -0.95 8.38 -8.69
CA SER A 39 -1.05 9.60 -9.50
C SER A 39 -1.84 10.71 -8.80
N TYR A 40 -2.77 10.35 -7.90
CA TYR A 40 -3.53 11.31 -7.12
C TYR A 40 -2.78 11.75 -5.86
N ALA A 41 -2.17 10.80 -5.14
CA ALA A 41 -1.44 11.02 -3.90
C ALA A 41 -0.42 9.90 -3.69
N ASN A 42 0.82 10.12 -4.12
CA ASN A 42 1.93 9.20 -3.88
C ASN A 42 2.30 9.24 -2.38
N PRO A 43 2.25 8.12 -1.64
CA PRO A 43 2.59 8.09 -0.22
C PRO A 43 4.10 8.23 -0.03
N VAL A 44 4.59 9.38 0.42
CA VAL A 44 6.03 9.65 0.58
C VAL A 44 6.54 9.03 1.87
N ASP A 45 5.85 9.30 2.96
CA ASP A 45 6.11 8.76 4.29
C ASP A 45 4.76 8.60 4.98
N VAL A 46 4.18 7.40 4.88
CA VAL A 46 2.82 7.13 5.37
C VAL A 46 2.83 5.85 6.19
N GLU A 47 2.60 6.00 7.50
CA GLU A 47 2.41 4.89 8.43
C GLU A 47 1.09 5.09 9.18
N LEU A 48 0.24 4.07 9.13
CA LEU A 48 -1.13 4.13 9.61
C LEU A 48 -1.30 3.16 10.75
N ARG A 49 -1.68 3.68 11.93
CA ARG A 49 -1.99 2.83 13.08
C ARG A 49 -3.41 2.29 12.96
N MET A 50 -3.57 0.98 13.02
CA MET A 50 -4.85 0.31 12.89
C MET A 50 -5.53 0.14 14.25
N SER A 51 -6.85 -0.11 14.24
CA SER A 51 -7.67 -0.32 15.42
C SER A 51 -7.19 -1.50 16.28
N ASP A 52 -6.64 -2.54 15.65
CA ASP A 52 -6.05 -3.71 16.29
C ASP A 52 -4.60 -3.51 16.77
N LEU A 53 -4.14 -2.25 16.83
CA LEU A 53 -2.83 -1.82 17.32
C LEU A 53 -1.64 -2.16 16.43
N THR A 54 -1.85 -2.81 15.27
CA THR A 54 -0.82 -2.98 14.24
C THR A 54 -0.63 -1.70 13.43
N SER A 55 0.42 -1.63 12.60
CA SER A 55 0.60 -0.57 11.61
C SER A 55 0.64 -1.09 10.18
N ILE A 56 0.11 -0.28 9.26
CA ILE A 56 0.28 -0.45 7.82
C ILE A 56 1.17 0.67 7.33
N LYS A 57 2.29 0.32 6.70
CA LYS A 57 3.19 1.28 6.04
C LYS A 57 2.97 1.24 4.54
N LEU A 58 2.69 2.40 3.95
CA LEU A 58 2.62 2.59 2.50
C LEU A 58 3.94 3.20 2.00
N TYR A 59 4.41 2.75 0.84
CA TYR A 59 5.73 3.13 0.33
C TYR A 59 5.61 3.97 -0.93
N SER A 60 6.48 4.97 -1.04
CA SER A 60 6.54 5.86 -2.20
C SER A 60 6.88 5.11 -3.47
N ALA A 61 6.40 5.62 -4.62
CA ALA A 61 6.67 5.06 -5.94
C ALA A 61 8.16 4.77 -6.15
N ASP A 62 9.03 5.68 -5.69
CA ASP A 62 10.49 5.57 -5.83
C ASP A 62 11.09 4.47 -4.95
N SER A 63 10.43 4.13 -3.84
CA SER A 63 10.88 3.07 -2.92
C SER A 63 10.39 1.68 -3.33
N LEU A 64 9.33 1.59 -4.15
CA LEU A 64 8.73 0.31 -4.55
C LEU A 64 9.72 -0.63 -5.25
N PRO A 65 10.63 -0.20 -6.14
CA PRO A 65 11.61 -1.08 -6.75
C PRO A 65 12.56 -1.73 -5.74
N ALA A 66 13.03 -0.97 -4.75
CA ALA A 66 13.86 -1.50 -3.68
C ALA A 66 13.07 -2.50 -2.81
N LEU A 67 11.80 -2.19 -2.53
CA LEU A 67 10.90 -3.07 -1.79
C LEU A 67 10.67 -4.41 -2.51
N GLN A 68 10.51 -4.40 -3.84
CA GLN A 68 10.38 -5.65 -4.61
C GLN A 68 11.64 -6.52 -4.49
N GLN A 69 12.82 -5.89 -4.50
CA GLN A 69 14.11 -6.59 -4.37
C GLN A 69 14.34 -7.14 -2.96
N GLU A 70 13.83 -6.45 -1.93
CA GLU A 70 13.92 -6.87 -0.54
C GLU A 70 13.15 -8.17 -0.31
N TYR A 71 11.88 -8.21 -0.72
CA TYR A 71 11.03 -9.39 -0.52
C TYR A 71 11.31 -10.51 -1.52
N ARG A 72 11.92 -10.23 -2.68
CA ARG A 72 12.24 -11.24 -3.71
C ARG A 72 11.03 -12.11 -4.09
N MET A 73 9.86 -11.50 -4.15
CA MET A 73 8.63 -12.19 -4.57
C MET A 73 8.64 -12.41 -6.09
N PRO A 74 7.81 -13.33 -6.62
CA PRO A 74 7.60 -13.47 -8.06
C PRO A 74 7.22 -12.13 -8.71
N GLU A 75 7.70 -11.87 -9.93
CA GLU A 75 7.54 -10.58 -10.63
C GLU A 75 6.07 -10.13 -10.80
N GLU A 76 5.14 -11.09 -10.81
CA GLU A 76 3.70 -10.83 -10.89
C GLU A 76 3.09 -10.28 -9.58
N PHE A 77 3.83 -10.29 -8.47
CA PHE A 77 3.41 -9.79 -7.16
C PHE A 77 4.04 -8.43 -6.96
N PHE A 78 3.20 -7.40 -6.88
CA PHE A 78 3.67 -6.04 -6.76
C PHE A 78 3.43 -5.53 -5.33
N VAL A 79 4.46 -5.57 -4.49
CA VAL A 79 4.40 -5.11 -3.09
C VAL A 79 4.21 -3.60 -3.05
N VAL A 80 3.23 -3.12 -2.27
CA VAL A 80 2.90 -1.69 -2.16
C VAL A 80 2.88 -1.18 -0.73
N ALA A 81 2.68 -2.09 0.22
CA ALA A 81 2.60 -1.80 1.63
C ALA A 81 3.17 -2.96 2.44
N THR A 82 3.35 -2.73 3.73
CA THR A 82 3.67 -3.78 4.70
C THR A 82 2.77 -3.64 5.91
N ARG A 83 2.56 -4.76 6.60
CA ARG A 83 1.89 -4.80 7.90
C ARG A 83 2.70 -5.65 8.84
N GLU A 84 3.22 -5.08 9.91
CA GLU A 84 4.13 -5.77 10.85
C GLU A 84 5.31 -6.49 10.16
N GLY A 85 5.79 -5.95 9.03
CA GLY A 85 6.88 -6.55 8.23
C GLY A 85 6.44 -7.58 7.19
N ASP A 86 5.18 -8.01 7.19
CA ASP A 86 4.62 -8.87 6.15
C ASP A 86 4.21 -8.01 4.93
N PRO A 87 4.52 -8.46 3.70
CA PRO A 87 4.19 -7.71 2.49
C PRO A 87 2.68 -7.71 2.23
N ILE A 88 2.18 -6.55 1.78
CA ILE A 88 0.88 -6.41 1.14
C ILE A 88 1.15 -6.09 -0.34
N PHE A 89 0.63 -6.94 -1.21
CA PHE A 89 0.96 -6.90 -2.64
C PHE A 89 -0.26 -7.07 -3.53
N ILE A 90 -0.12 -6.56 -4.76
CA ILE A 90 -1.13 -6.62 -5.80
C ILE A 90 -0.82 -7.78 -6.74
N LYS A 91 -1.84 -8.58 -7.04
CA LYS A 91 -1.81 -9.58 -8.12
C LYS A 91 -3.16 -9.58 -8.83
N ASN A 92 -3.16 -9.44 -10.15
CA ASN A 92 -4.39 -9.45 -10.97
C ASN A 92 -5.48 -8.47 -10.46
N GLY A 93 -5.05 -7.29 -9.99
CA GLY A 93 -5.93 -6.24 -9.46
C GLY A 93 -6.49 -6.47 -8.04
N LYS A 94 -6.17 -7.61 -7.41
CA LYS A 94 -6.57 -7.96 -6.04
C LYS A 94 -5.42 -7.72 -5.05
N VAL A 95 -5.75 -7.63 -3.77
CA VAL A 95 -4.80 -7.37 -2.69
C VAL A 95 -4.59 -8.64 -1.87
N TYR A 96 -3.33 -8.99 -1.66
CA TYR A 96 -2.90 -10.18 -0.94
C TYR A 96 -1.88 -9.82 0.14
N THR A 97 -1.69 -10.76 1.07
CA THR A 97 -0.52 -10.79 1.97
C THR A 97 0.09 -12.19 1.96
N ALA A 98 1.25 -12.33 2.57
CA ALA A 98 1.93 -13.61 2.80
C ALA A 98 2.89 -13.45 3.98
N VAL A 99 3.13 -14.52 4.74
CA VAL A 99 4.02 -14.45 5.90
C VAL A 99 5.48 -14.37 5.44
N HIS A 100 6.20 -13.33 5.88
CA HIS A 100 7.62 -13.18 5.59
C HIS A 100 8.46 -14.20 6.38
N GLY A 101 9.38 -14.89 5.70
CA GLY A 101 10.35 -15.79 6.32
C GLY A 101 9.87 -17.22 6.50
N ALA A 102 8.65 -17.56 6.07
CA ALA A 102 8.08 -18.90 6.13
C ALA A 102 8.58 -19.87 5.04
N GLY A 103 9.47 -19.40 4.14
CA GLY A 103 9.99 -20.17 3.01
C GLY A 103 9.24 -19.85 1.72
N GLU A 104 8.14 -20.57 1.45
CA GLU A 104 7.30 -20.31 0.28
C GLU A 104 6.30 -19.17 0.54
N TRP A 105 6.06 -18.34 -0.48
CA TRP A 105 5.08 -17.26 -0.43
C TRP A 105 3.64 -17.80 -0.58
N GLU A 106 3.12 -18.39 0.49
CA GLU A 106 1.70 -18.74 0.58
C GLU A 106 0.86 -17.47 0.69
N LYS A 107 0.16 -17.13 -0.40
CA LYS A 107 -0.63 -15.91 -0.47
C LYS A 107 -2.01 -16.08 0.16
N GLU A 108 -2.41 -15.10 0.94
CA GLU A 108 -3.75 -14.94 1.49
C GLU A 108 -4.45 -13.77 0.80
N LEU A 109 -5.68 -13.99 0.33
CA LEU A 109 -6.49 -12.92 -0.26
C LEU A 109 -7.05 -12.02 0.84
N LEU A 110 -6.71 -10.73 0.81
CA LEU A 110 -7.27 -9.74 1.72
C LEU A 110 -8.49 -9.03 1.11
N PHE A 111 -8.36 -8.52 -0.11
CA PHE A 111 -9.40 -7.71 -0.76
C PHE A 111 -9.49 -7.99 -2.27
N ASN A 112 -10.69 -7.85 -2.84
CA ASN A 112 -10.90 -8.07 -4.27
C ASN A 112 -10.50 -6.86 -5.12
N SER A 113 -10.20 -5.72 -4.50
CA SER A 113 -9.65 -4.55 -5.19
C SER A 113 -8.80 -3.68 -4.26
N PHE A 114 -7.94 -2.85 -4.85
CA PHE A 114 -7.17 -1.87 -4.09
C PHE A 114 -8.06 -0.77 -3.48
N ASN A 115 -9.19 -0.45 -4.09
CA ASN A 115 -10.14 0.49 -3.50
C ASN A 115 -10.78 -0.08 -2.23
N GLU A 116 -11.18 -1.36 -2.23
CA GLU A 116 -11.68 -2.04 -1.01
C GLU A 116 -10.64 -2.02 0.12
N PHE A 117 -9.36 -2.18 -0.22
CA PHE A 117 -8.27 -2.06 0.74
C PHE A 117 -8.17 -0.65 1.34
N LEU A 118 -8.21 0.40 0.52
CA LEU A 118 -8.20 1.79 1.00
C LEU A 118 -9.44 2.12 1.84
N GLU A 119 -10.62 1.62 1.44
CA GLU A 119 -11.86 1.75 2.21
C GLU A 119 -11.75 1.09 3.57
N ASN A 120 -11.24 -0.14 3.62
CA ASN A 120 -11.00 -0.84 4.89
C ASN A 120 -10.05 -0.06 5.81
N ILE A 121 -8.95 0.48 5.27
CA ILE A 121 -8.03 1.30 6.07
C ILE A 121 -8.75 2.52 6.65
N ILE A 122 -9.54 3.24 5.85
CA ILE A 122 -10.30 4.41 6.31
C ILE A 122 -11.22 4.05 7.49
N ASP A 123 -11.84 2.87 7.45
CA ASP A 123 -12.79 2.43 8.47
C ASP A 123 -12.09 1.88 9.73
N GLN A 124 -10.85 1.41 9.60
CA GLN A 124 -10.08 0.76 10.67
C GLN A 124 -8.94 1.63 11.24
N ILE A 125 -8.66 2.79 10.65
CA ILE A 125 -7.63 3.70 11.16
C ILE A 125 -7.98 4.18 12.58
N LYS A 126 -7.02 4.10 13.48
CA LYS A 126 -7.17 4.55 14.87
C LYS A 126 -6.92 6.05 15.00
N LEU A 127 -7.97 6.84 15.15
CA LEU A 127 -7.84 8.29 15.40
C LEU A 127 -7.48 8.59 16.86
#